data_AF-A0A7X8R523-F1
#
_entry.id   AF-A0A7X8R523-F1
#
_cell.length_a   1.000
_cell.length_b   1.000
_cell.length_c   1.000
_cell.angle_alpha   90.00
_cell.angle_beta   90.00
_cell.angle_gamma   90.00
#
_symmetry.space_group_name_H-M   'P 1'
#
loop_
_entity.id
_entity.type
_entity.pdbx_description
1 polymer ?
#
loop_
_entity_poly.entity_id
_entity_poly.type
_entity_poly.pdbx_seq_one_letter_code
_entity_poly.pdbx_strand_id
1 'polypeptide(L)' 'MKLTQIRNATLMLEYAGKKFLIDPMLAEKEAWDGFAGNARPHLRNPMVDLPVPVE' A
#
# COMPACT_ATOMS: atom_id res chain seq x y z
N MET A 1 1.61 -0.38 -21.74
CA MET A 1 1.68 -0.88 -20.35
C MET A 1 2.23 0.25 -19.49
N LYS A 2 1.61 0.51 -18.33
CA LYS A 2 2.12 1.46 -17.34
C LYS A 2 1.91 0.88 -15.95
N LEU A 3 2.97 0.88 -15.14
CA LEU A 3 2.95 0.40 -13.76
C LEU A 3 3.27 1.57 -12.83
N THR A 4 2.45 1.76 -11.81
CA THR A 4 2.68 2.77 -10.76
C THR A 4 2.68 2.08 -9.42
N GLN A 5 3.79 2.15 -8.70
CA GLN A 5 3.87 1.71 -7.31
C GLN A 5 3.22 2.77 -6.41
N ILE A 6 2.29 2.35 -5.56
CA ILE A 6 1.61 3.24 -4.61
C ILE A 6 2.33 3.13 -3.25
N ARG A 7 2.29 1.97 -2.61
CA ARG A 7 2.94 1.72 -1.31
C ARG A 7 2.99 0.22 -1.07
N ASN A 8 4.04 -0.29 -0.42
CA ASN A 8 4.22 -1.73 -0.20
C ASN A 8 4.02 -2.51 -1.53
N ALA A 9 3.15 -3.52 -1.55
CA ALA A 9 2.75 -4.28 -2.74
C ALA A 9 1.53 -3.70 -3.49
N THR A 10 0.98 -2.55 -3.04
CA THR A 10 -0.13 -1.92 -3.74
C THR A 10 0.35 -1.25 -5.04
N LEU A 11 -0.22 -1.69 -6.17
CA LEU A 11 0.16 -1.24 -7.51
C LEU A 11 -1.07 -0.82 -8.33
N MET A 12 -0.91 0.19 -9.16
CA MET A 12 -1.82 0.47 -10.28
C MET A 12 -1.17 -0.01 -11.57
N LEU A 13 -1.84 -0.91 -12.29
CA LEU A 13 -1.38 -1.45 -13.57
C LEU A 13 -2.36 -1.09 -14.69
N GLU A 14 -1.87 -0.35 -15.68
CA GLU A 14 -2.55 -0.14 -16.96
C GLU A 14 -1.99 -1.10 -18.01
N TYR A 15 -2.78 -2.11 -18.39
CA TYR A 15 -2.37 -3.18 -19.28
C TYR A 15 -3.51 -3.57 -20.24
N ALA A 16 -3.19 -3.74 -21.54
CA ALA A 16 -4.16 -4.10 -22.59
C ALA A 16 -5.45 -3.24 -22.59
N GLY A 17 -5.32 -1.93 -22.33
CA GLY A 17 -6.45 -0.99 -22.26
C GLY A 17 -7.34 -1.15 -21.02
N LYS A 18 -6.93 -1.94 -20.02
CA LYS A 18 -7.59 -2.10 -18.72
C LYS A 18 -6.72 -1.51 -17.61
N LYS A 19 -7.37 -1.13 -16.51
CA LYS A 19 -6.72 -0.68 -15.28
C LYS A 19 -7.01 -1.67 -14.15
N PHE A 20 -5.99 -2.03 -13.39
CA PHE A 20 -6.08 -2.94 -12.26
C PHE A 20 -5.45 -2.29 -11.03
N LEU A 21 -6.16 -2.34 -9.91
CA LEU A 21 -5.61 -2.07 -8.59
C LEU A 21 -5.25 -3.40 -7.95
N ILE A 22 -3.96 -3.59 -7.67
CA ILE A 22 -3.39 -4.85 -7.17
C ILE A 22 -3.04 -4.65 -5.69
N ASP A 23 -3.35 -5.65 -4.85
CA ASP A 23 -3.09 -5.72 -3.41
C ASP A 23 -3.35 -4.40 -2.65
N PRO A 24 -4.61 -3.91 -2.62
CA PRO A 24 -4.95 -2.60 -2.08
C PRO A 24 -4.78 -2.51 -0.56
N MET A 25 -3.76 -1.76 -0.11
CA MET A 25 -3.56 -1.37 1.28
C MET A 25 -3.84 0.13 1.44
N LEU A 26 -5.09 0.49 1.70
CA LEU A 26 -5.58 1.88 1.64
C LEU A 26 -5.80 2.55 3.01
N ALA A 27 -5.43 1.90 4.11
CA ALA A 27 -5.53 2.50 5.43
C ALA A 27 -4.57 3.69 5.59
N GLU A 28 -4.96 4.64 6.45
CA GLU A 28 -4.14 5.76 6.89
C GLU A 28 -2.82 5.29 7.52
N LYS A 29 -1.81 6.16 7.53
CA LYS A 29 -0.54 5.87 8.18
C LYS A 29 -0.76 5.49 9.65
N GLU A 30 -0.04 4.47 10.10
CA GLU A 30 -0.03 3.96 11.47
C GLU A 30 -1.40 3.44 11.97
N ALA A 31 -2.34 3.12 11.08
CA ALA A 31 -3.67 2.65 11.46
C ALA A 31 -3.68 1.33 12.25
N TRP A 32 -2.73 0.43 12.00
CA TRP A 32 -2.67 -0.90 12.63
C TRP A 32 -1.42 -1.06 13.50
N ASP A 33 -1.53 -1.92 14.51
CA ASP A 33 -0.38 -2.31 15.32
C ASP A 33 0.68 -3.03 14.47
N GLY A 34 1.91 -3.04 14.97
CA GLY A 34 2.98 -3.81 14.36
C GLY A 34 2.76 -5.32 14.48
N PHE A 35 3.32 -6.08 13.55
CA PHE A 35 3.22 -7.54 13.58
C PHE A 35 4.05 -8.13 14.73
N ALA A 36 3.42 -8.88 15.62
CA ALA A 36 4.11 -9.56 16.72
C ALA A 36 5.15 -10.57 16.21
N GLY A 37 6.26 -10.71 16.95
CA GLY A 37 7.32 -11.67 16.64
C GLY A 37 8.27 -11.28 15.50
N ASN A 38 8.09 -10.11 14.87
CA ASN A 38 9.05 -9.58 13.92
C ASN A 38 10.21 -8.83 14.63
N ALA A 39 11.23 -8.41 13.88
CA ALA A 39 12.37 -7.68 14.45
C ALA A 39 12.04 -6.25 14.95
N ARG A 40 10.87 -5.69 14.57
CA ARG A 40 10.45 -4.31 14.88
C ARG A 40 8.94 -4.25 15.20
N PRO A 41 8.47 -4.91 16.27
CA PRO A 41 7.03 -5.07 16.52
C PRO A 41 6.38 -3.76 17.00
N HIS A 42 7.20 -2.78 17.39
CA HIS A 42 6.76 -1.44 17.79
C HIS A 42 6.41 -0.52 16.61
N LEU A 43 6.78 -0.89 15.36
CA LEU A 43 6.44 -0.09 14.19
C LEU A 43 5.01 -0.40 13.74
N ARG A 44 4.15 0.63 13.73
CA ARG A 44 2.77 0.55 13.25
C ARG A 44 2.73 0.46 11.72
N ASN A 45 1.68 -0.17 11.20
CA ASN A 45 1.49 -0.44 9.77
C ASN A 45 0.21 0.23 9.27
N PRO A 46 0.19 0.91 8.11
CA PRO A 46 1.30 1.28 7.23
C PRO A 46 2.28 2.30 7.84
N MET A 47 3.56 2.24 7.44
CA MET A 47 4.60 3.14 8.00
C MET A 47 4.66 4.54 7.35
N VAL A 48 4.00 4.74 6.21
CA VAL A 48 4.03 6.00 5.45
C VAL A 48 2.64 6.32 4.93
N ASP A 49 2.34 7.58 4.68
CA ASP A 49 1.07 8.01 4.08
C ASP A 49 0.88 7.47 2.66
N LEU A 50 -0.36 7.50 2.18
CA LEU A 50 -0.62 7.24 0.76
C LEU A 50 -0.07 8.40 -0.07
N PRO A 51 0.62 8.14 -1.19
CA PRO A 51 1.11 9.19 -2.07
C PRO A 51 0.00 9.80 -2.96
N VAL A 52 -1.21 9.23 -2.90
CA VAL A 52 -2.39 9.62 -3.66
C VAL A 52 -3.62 9.56 -2.76
N PRO A 53 -4.63 10.43 -2.95
CA PRO A 53 -5.87 10.36 -2.19
C PRO A 53 -6.68 9.10 -2.56
N VAL A 54 -7.53 8.65 -1.63
CA VAL A 54 -8.54 7.62 -1.87
C VAL A 54 -9.85 8.35 -2.19
N GLU A 55 -10.10 8.57 -3.47
CA GLU A 55 -11.31 9.20 -4.01
C GLU A 55 -12.06 8.22 -4.92
#